data_AF-A0A078IGK3-F1
#
_entry.id   AF-A0A078IGK3-F1
#
_cell.length_a   1.000
_cell.length_b   1.000
_cell.length_c   1.000
_cell.angle_alpha   90.00
_cell.angle_beta   90.00
_cell.angle_gamma   90.00
#
_symmetry.space_group_name_H-M   'P 1'
#
loop_
_entity.id
_entity.type
_entity.pdbx_description
1 polymer ?
#
loop_
_entity_poly.entity_id
_entity_poly.type
_entity_poly.pdbx_seq_one_letter_code
_entity_poly.pdbx_strand_id
1 'polypeptide(L)'
;MDLTKVPQCLISILERVEINKLNMCEGAEIKLATYFLMNSEVLKKLSLNDSRMANEDINFYSGLFILIKSSRECQVFFLTTCR
;
A
#
# COMPACT_ATOMS: atom_id res chain seq x y z
N MET A 1 -13.80 3.44 11.64
CA MET A 1 -12.55 2.77 12.05
C MET A 1 -11.63 3.86 12.56
N ASP A 2 -11.21 3.80 13.83
CA ASP A 2 -10.31 4.78 14.40
C ASP A 2 -8.87 4.43 14.00
N LEU A 3 -8.31 5.17 13.04
CA LEU A 3 -6.97 4.95 12.52
C LEU A 3 -5.87 5.46 13.46
N THR A 4 -6.22 6.09 14.59
CA THR A 4 -5.25 6.52 15.60
C THR A 4 -4.70 5.35 16.42
N LYS A 5 -5.42 4.21 16.47
CA LYS A 5 -4.99 2.99 17.14
C LYS A 5 -4.55 1.97 16.10
N VAL A 6 -3.24 1.90 15.89
CA VAL A 6 -2.63 0.90 15.02
C VAL A 6 -2.64 -0.45 15.71
N PRO A 7 -3.19 -1.52 15.10
CA PRO A 7 -3.11 -2.86 15.67
C PRO A 7 -1.67 -3.32 15.85
N GLN A 8 -1.35 -3.94 16.99
CA GLN A 8 0.01 -4.40 17.29
C GLN A 8 0.55 -5.36 16.21
N CYS A 9 -0.30 -6.22 15.65
CA CYS A 9 0.09 -7.14 14.59
C CYS A 9 0.57 -6.41 13.32
N LEU A 10 0.02 -5.24 13.02
CA LEU A 10 0.44 -4.44 11.89
C LEU A 10 1.84 -3.87 12.12
N ILE A 11 2.10 -3.39 13.34
CA ILE A 11 3.39 -2.81 13.72
C ILE A 11 4.50 -3.86 13.65
N SER A 12 4.30 -5.01 14.30
CA SER A 12 5.41 -5.91 14.64
C SER A 12 5.42 -7.27 13.94
N ILE A 13 4.40 -7.62 13.15
CA ILE A 13 4.29 -8.97 12.55
C ILE A 13 4.03 -8.91 11.03
N LEU A 14 3.37 -7.86 10.54
CA LEU A 14 2.90 -7.81 9.16
C LEU A 14 4.03 -7.54 8.15
N GLU A 15 4.69 -8.59 7.68
CA GLU A 15 5.81 -8.45 6.75
C GLU A 15 5.40 -8.25 5.28
N ARG A 16 4.19 -8.69 4.90
CA ARG A 16 3.75 -8.66 3.49
C ARG A 16 2.27 -8.30 3.39
N VAL A 17 1.95 -7.41 2.47
CA VAL A 17 0.57 -6.99 2.17
C VAL A 17 0.35 -6.98 0.67
N GLU A 18 -0.78 -7.54 0.26
CA GLU A 18 -1.29 -7.45 -1.10
C GLU A 18 -2.67 -6.78 -1.06
N ILE A 19 -2.77 -5.61 -1.67
CA ILE A 19 -4.02 -4.90 -1.86
C ILE A 19 -4.51 -5.24 -3.25
N ASN A 20 -5.45 -6.17 -3.29
CA ASN A 20 -6.17 -6.50 -4.51
C ASN A 20 -7.24 -5.46 -4.80
N LYS A 21 -7.62 -5.34 -6.08
CA LYS A 21 -8.75 -4.51 -6.51
C LYS A 21 -10.00 -4.94 -5.74
N LEU A 22 -10.31 -4.15 -4.72
CA LEU A 22 -11.60 -4.18 -4.07
C LEU A 22 -12.47 -3.17 -4.84
N ASN A 23 -13.79 -3.36 -4.89
CA ASN A 23 -14.72 -2.32 -5.36
C ASN A 23 -14.75 -1.17 -4.34
N MET A 24 -13.59 -0.61 -4.00
CA MET A 24 -13.47 0.50 -3.09
C MET A 24 -13.76 1.81 -3.83
N CYS A 25 -14.20 2.81 -3.07
CA CYS A 25 -14.20 4.17 -3.57
C CYS A 25 -12.80 4.58 -4.05
N GLU A 26 -12.75 5.35 -5.12
CA GLU A 26 -11.52 5.87 -5.70
C GLU A 26 -10.58 6.46 -4.61
N GLY A 27 -9.34 5.96 -4.56
CA GLY A 27 -8.29 6.45 -3.65
C GLY A 27 -8.23 5.73 -2.29
N ALA A 28 -9.15 4.81 -2.01
CA ALA A 28 -9.07 3.99 -0.81
C ALA A 28 -7.83 3.07 -0.81
N GLU A 29 -7.40 2.58 -1.98
CA GLU A 29 -6.20 1.75 -2.11
C GLU A 29 -4.96 2.52 -1.68
N ILE A 30 -4.86 3.80 -2.07
CA ILE A 30 -3.77 4.68 -1.66
C ILE A 30 -3.81 4.92 -0.16
N LYS A 31 -4.98 5.23 0.41
CA LYS A 31 -5.10 5.45 1.86
C LYS A 31 -4.65 4.23 2.65
N LEU A 32 -5.05 3.02 2.21
CA LEU A 32 -4.61 1.77 2.83
C LEU A 32 -3.11 1.54 2.65
N ALA A 33 -2.58 1.74 1.45
CA ALA A 33 -1.16 1.63 1.15
C ALA A 33 -0.32 2.54 2.07
N THR A 34 -0.69 3.83 2.14
CA THR A 34 -0.08 4.81 3.04
C THR A 34 -0.15 4.37 4.50
N TYR A 35 -1.30 3.87 4.94
CA TYR A 35 -1.47 3.39 6.30
C TYR A 35 -0.50 2.24 6.64
N PHE A 36 -0.33 1.25 5.76
CA PHE A 36 0.63 0.17 6.00
C PHE A 36 2.07 0.67 5.97
N LEU A 37 2.44 1.51 5.00
CA LEU A 37 3.80 2.05 4.86
C LEU A 37 4.22 2.88 6.07
N MET A 38 3.30 3.66 6.65
CA MET A 38 3.61 4.54 7.78
C MET A 38 3.66 3.81 9.13
N ASN A 39 2.99 2.66 9.27
CA ASN A 39 2.74 2.07 10.58
C ASN A 39 3.40 0.70 10.81
N SER A 40 3.87 0.03 9.76
CA SER A 40 4.49 -1.30 9.90
C SER A 40 6.01 -1.21 9.82
N GLU A 41 6.69 -1.50 10.93
CA GLU A 41 8.15 -1.46 11.05
C GLU A 41 8.82 -2.67 10.39
N VAL A 42 8.09 -3.79 10.32
CA VAL A 42 8.58 -5.07 9.79
C VAL A 42 8.14 -5.34 8.35
N LEU A 43 7.43 -4.41 7.71
CA LEU A 43 6.91 -4.59 6.36
C LEU A 43 8.04 -4.69 5.33
N LYS A 44 8.10 -5.81 4.61
CA LYS A 44 9.08 -6.08 3.56
C LYS A 44 8.51 -5.88 2.16
N LYS A 45 7.21 -6.14 1.98
CA LYS A 45 6.57 -6.08 0.66
C LYS A 45 5.15 -5.52 0.75
N LEU A 46 4.87 -4.50 -0.05
CA LEU A 46 3.52 -4.02 -0.35
C LEU A 46 3.26 -4.20 -1.84
N SER A 47 2.17 -4.86 -2.21
CA SER A 47 1.76 -5.05 -3.61
C SER A 47 0.40 -4.43 -3.85
N LEU A 48 0.31 -3.63 -4.90
CA LEU A 48 -0.89 -2.94 -5.34
C LEU A 48 -1.31 -3.52 -6.68
N ASN A 49 -2.44 -4.19 -6.71
CA ASN A 49 -3.02 -4.72 -7.95
C ASN A 49 -4.17 -3.81 -8.36
N ASP A 50 -3.91 -2.93 -9.33
CA ASP A 50 -4.91 -2.04 -9.92
C ASP A 50 -4.83 -2.05 -11.44
N SER A 51 -5.94 -2.42 -12.07
CA SER A 51 -6.13 -2.37 -13.53
C SER A 51 -5.94 -0.96 -14.12
N ARG A 52 -6.15 0.11 -13.33
CA ARG A 52 -5.93 1.51 -13.77
C ARG A 52 -4.46 1.81 -14.03
N MET A 53 -3.54 1.04 -13.44
CA MET A 53 -2.10 1.20 -13.69
C MET A 53 -1.71 0.86 -15.14
N ALA A 54 -2.55 0.10 -15.86
CA ALA A 54 -2.34 -0.14 -17.29
C ALA A 54 -2.63 1.10 -18.15
N ASN A 55 -3.36 2.10 -17.63
CA ASN A 55 -3.79 3.31 -18.34
C ASN A 55 -2.96 4.56 -17.98
N GLU A 56 -1.71 4.41 -17.54
CA GLU A 56 -0.76 5.51 -17.32
C GLU A 56 -1.11 6.53 -16.20
N ASP A 57 -2.00 6.19 -15.27
CA ASP A 57 -2.26 7.01 -14.07
C ASP A 57 -1.16 6.87 -13.00
N ILE A 58 0.10 6.96 -13.41
CA ILE A 58 1.30 6.99 -12.53
C ILE A 58 1.18 8.14 -11.52
N ASN A 59 0.56 9.25 -11.92
CA ASN A 59 0.33 10.41 -11.08
C ASN A 59 -0.48 10.07 -9.82
N PHE A 60 -1.41 9.11 -9.90
CA PHE A 60 -2.27 8.73 -8.78
C PHE A 60 -1.45 8.14 -7.62
N TYR A 61 -0.43 7.32 -7.92
CA TYR A 61 0.39 6.66 -6.90
C TYR A 61 1.73 7.34 -6.62
N SER A 62 2.04 8.44 -7.31
CA SER A 62 3.26 9.21 -7.13
C SER A 62 3.52 9.57 -5.65
N GLY A 63 2.47 9.84 -4.89
CA GLY A 63 2.52 10.12 -3.45
C GLY A 63 3.13 8.98 -2.61
N LEU A 64 3.01 7.72 -3.03
CA LEU A 64 3.58 6.58 -2.31
C LEU A 64 5.11 6.51 -2.42
N PHE A 65 5.69 7.09 -3.47
CA PHE A 65 7.14 7.08 -3.68
C PHE A 65 7.86 8.13 -2.84
N ILE A 66 7.19 9.22 -2.47
CA ILE A 66 7.75 10.29 -1.61
C ILE A 66 7.54 10.02 -0.11
N LEU A 67 6.77 8.98 0.23
CA LEU A 67 6.44 8.65 1.61
C LEU A 67 7.66 8.10 2.36
N ILE A 68 7.91 8.65 3.56
CA ILE A 68 8.85 8.07 4.52
C ILE A 68 8.21 6.80 5.07
N LYS A 69 8.76 5.65 4.69
CA LYS A 69 8.30 4.34 5.14
C LYS A 69 8.84 4.06 6.54
N SER A 70 8.01 3.45 7.38
CA SER A 70 8.42 2.98 8.71
C SER A 70 9.47 1.87 8.59
N SER A 71 9.25 0.92 7.68
CA SER A 71 10.26 -0.08 7.35
C SER A 71 11.15 0.34 6.18
N ARG A 72 12.47 0.31 6.39
CA ARG A 72 13.48 0.55 5.34
C ARG A 72 13.58 -0.60 4.34
N GLU A 73 13.17 -1.80 4.74
CA GLU A 73 13.19 -3.00 3.89
C GLU A 73 11.99 -3.05 2.93
N CYS A 74 10.96 -2.23 3.17
CA CYS A 74 9.71 -2.29 2.41
C CYS A 74 9.91 -1.87 0.95
N GLN A 75 9.61 -2.80 0.05
CA GLN A 75 9.49 -2.56 -1.39
C GLN A 75 8.02 -2.50 -1.82
N VAL A 76 7.68 -1.51 -2.64
CA VAL A 76 6.33 -1.31 -3.19
C VAL A 76 6.32 -1.82 -4.62
N PHE A 77 5.36 -2.69 -4.93
CA PHE A 77 5.18 -3.30 -6.24
C PHE A 77 3.81 -2.94 -6.79
N PHE A 78 3.78 -2.62 -8.08
CA PHE A 78 2.54 -2.47 -8.84
C PHE A 78 2.39 -3.72 -9.70
N LEU A 79 1.29 -4.45 -9.48
CA LEU A 79 0.96 -5.63 -10.25
C LEU A 79 0.06 -5.19 -11.39
N THR A 80 0.58 -5.18 -12.61
CA THR A 80 -0.23 -5.07 -13.81
C THR A 80 -0.74 -6.46 -14.18
N THR A 81 -2.04 -6.67 -14.10
CA THR A 81 -2.65 -7.86 -14.69
C THR A 81 -2.81 -7.59 -16.19
N CYS A 82 -1.84 -7.98 -17.00
CA CYS A 82 -2.03 -8.10 -18.45
C CYS A 82 -3.16 -9.12 -18.68
N ARG A 83 -4.30 -8.67 -19.22
CA ARG A 83 -5.29 -9.54 -19.85
C ARG A 83 -5.13 -9.47 -21.35
#